data_AF-B3U1S0-F1
#
_entry.id   AF-B3U1S0-F1
#
_cell.length_a   1.000
_cell.length_b   1.000
_cell.length_c   1.000
_cell.angle_alpha   90.00
_cell.angle_beta   90.00
_cell.angle_gamma   90.00
#
_symmetry.space_group_name_H-M   'P 1'
#
loop_
_entity.id
_entity.type
_entity.pdbx_description
1 polymer ?
#
loop_
_entity_poly.entity_id
_entity_poly.type
_entity_poly.pdbx_seq_one_letter_code
_entity_poly.pdbx_strand_id
1 'polypeptide(L)'
;NVEMGERIGNQILEMDVGNPAGYVLLSNIYSGAGKWEKSARTKQKMIEMGVRKDPGRTWIQVDGKIHSFTVDDNRHPQIQEIHEQLRNMSAHLEEAGYAPDTGHVLHDFDEGEKVSHLGYHSEKLAIAYGLISTPAGSLLRIF
;
A
#
# COMPACT_ATOMS: atom_id res chain seq x y z
N ASN A 1 -21.42 6.30 9.66
CA ASN A 1 -20.64 7.55 9.43
C ASN A 1 -20.38 7.90 7.96
N VAL A 2 -20.95 7.20 6.97
CA VAL A 2 -20.72 7.48 5.53
C VAL A 2 -21.20 8.88 5.12
N GLU A 3 -22.39 9.29 5.58
CA GLU A 3 -22.98 10.59 5.22
C GLU A 3 -22.14 11.78 5.70
N MET A 4 -21.66 11.73 6.95
CA MET A 4 -20.76 12.74 7.49
C MET A 4 -19.43 12.79 6.72
N GLY A 5 -18.86 11.62 6.41
CA GLY A 5 -17.63 11.53 5.63
C GLY A 5 -17.77 12.05 4.20
N GLU A 6 -18.89 11.74 3.54
CA GLU A 6 -19.23 12.26 2.21
C GLU A 6 -19.36 13.78 2.24
N ARG A 7 -20.04 14.34 3.25
CA ARG A 7 -20.18 15.79 3.42
C ARG A 7 -18.83 16.49 3.60
N ILE A 8 -17.99 16.02 4.53
CA ILE A 8 -16.68 16.63 4.81
C ILE A 8 -15.75 16.46 3.61
N GLY A 9 -15.71 15.28 2.99
CA GLY A 9 -14.88 15.03 1.82
C GLY A 9 -15.24 15.93 0.64
N ASN A 10 -16.54 16.17 0.38
CA ASN A 10 -16.98 17.09 -0.65
C ASN A 10 -16.59 18.54 -0.34
N GLN A 11 -16.70 18.98 0.92
CA GLN A 11 -16.25 20.32 1.33
C GLN A 11 -14.75 20.53 1.09
N ILE A 12 -13.90 19.52 1.37
CA ILE A 12 -12.47 19.59 1.08
C ILE A 12 -12.22 19.77 -0.42
N LEU A 13 -12.93 19.02 -1.27
CA LEU A 13 -12.80 19.12 -2.72
C LEU A 13 -13.37 20.43 -3.30
N GLU A 14 -14.38 21.02 -2.67
CA GLU A 14 -14.89 22.35 -3.03
C GLU A 14 -13.87 23.45 -2.69
N MET A 15 -13.15 23.31 -1.58
CA MET A 15 -12.09 24.25 -1.18
C MET A 15 -10.84 24.12 -2.03
N ASP A 16 -10.45 22.88 -2.36
CA ASP A 16 -9.26 22.59 -3.16
C ASP A 16 -9.49 21.35 -4.04
N VAL A 17 -9.87 21.60 -5.29
CA VAL A 17 -10.06 20.56 -6.31
C VAL A 17 -8.75 19.84 -6.68
N GLY A 18 -7.60 20.42 -6.32
CA GLY A 18 -6.28 19.82 -6.52
C GLY A 18 -5.87 18.87 -5.40
N ASN A 19 -6.67 18.73 -4.34
CA ASN A 19 -6.28 17.99 -3.14
C ASN A 19 -6.45 16.47 -3.31
N PRO A 20 -5.36 15.69 -3.43
CA PRO A 20 -5.45 14.23 -3.60
C PRO A 20 -6.06 13.52 -2.38
N ALA A 21 -5.88 14.06 -1.17
CA ALA A 21 -6.39 13.44 0.04
C ALA A 21 -7.92 13.46 0.10
N GLY A 22 -8.57 14.53 -0.40
CA GLY A 22 -10.03 14.60 -0.49
C GLY A 22 -10.62 13.47 -1.34
N TYR A 23 -10.04 13.23 -2.52
CA TYR A 23 -10.46 12.13 -3.40
C TYR A 23 -10.22 10.76 -2.79
N VAL A 24 -9.03 10.54 -2.20
CA VAL A 24 -8.67 9.27 -1.57
C VAL A 24 -9.59 8.95 -0.40
N LEU A 25 -9.87 9.93 0.47
CA LEU A 25 -10.76 9.76 1.62
C LEU A 25 -12.19 9.41 1.18
N LEU A 26 -12.75 10.15 0.23
CA LEU A 26 -14.09 9.88 -0.31
C LEU A 26 -14.16 8.47 -0.94
N SER A 27 -13.16 8.10 -1.74
CA SER A 27 -13.08 6.77 -2.34
C SER A 27 -13.05 5.68 -1.26
N ASN A 28 -12.25 5.85 -0.21
CA ASN A 28 -12.16 4.90 0.90
C ASN A 28 -13.47 4.79 1.69
N ILE A 29 -14.14 5.92 1.97
CA ILE A 29 -15.46 5.95 2.63
C ILE A 29 -16.50 5.17 1.81
N TYR A 30 -16.50 5.33 0.48
CA TYR A 30 -17.41 4.60 -0.40
C TYR A 30 -17.07 3.12 -0.47
N SER A 31 -15.80 2.76 -0.64
CA SER A 31 -15.35 1.36 -0.65
C SER A 31 -15.68 0.63 0.64
N GLY A 32 -15.38 1.23 1.81
CA GLY A 32 -15.70 0.65 3.11
C GLY A 32 -17.21 0.50 3.37
N ALA A 33 -18.05 1.19 2.60
CA ALA A 33 -19.51 1.07 2.63
C ALA A 33 -20.08 0.17 1.52
N GLY A 34 -19.24 -0.51 0.75
CA GLY A 34 -19.66 -1.34 -0.41
C GLY A 34 -20.20 -0.54 -1.60
N LYS A 35 -19.99 0.79 -1.64
CA LYS A 35 -20.45 1.68 -2.71
C LYS A 35 -19.39 1.77 -3.82
N TRP A 36 -19.04 0.64 -4.42
CA TRP A 36 -17.95 0.50 -5.39
C TRP A 36 -18.05 1.45 -6.57
N GLU A 37 -19.26 1.63 -7.12
CA GLU A 37 -19.50 2.55 -8.23
C GLU A 37 -19.16 4.01 -7.84
N LYS A 38 -19.56 4.47 -6.64
CA LYS A 38 -19.20 5.81 -6.16
C LYS A 38 -17.68 5.95 -5.96
N SER A 39 -17.03 4.90 -5.46
CA SER A 39 -15.57 4.86 -5.31
C SER A 39 -14.87 4.99 -6.66
N ALA A 40 -15.31 4.21 -7.67
CA ALA A 40 -14.78 4.26 -9.03
C ALA A 40 -14.95 5.64 -9.68
N ARG A 41 -16.15 6.25 -9.57
CA ARG A 41 -16.38 7.61 -10.09
C ARG A 41 -15.50 8.66 -9.41
N THR A 42 -15.24 8.52 -8.11
CA THR A 42 -14.35 9.44 -7.37
C THR A 42 -12.91 9.33 -7.88
N LYS A 43 -12.41 8.10 -8.09
CA LYS A 43 -11.09 7.85 -8.69
C LYS A 43 -11.00 8.39 -10.11
N GLN A 44 -12.04 8.18 -10.92
CA GLN A 44 -12.11 8.70 -12.29
C GLN A 44 -12.05 10.23 -12.32
N LYS A 45 -12.81 10.90 -11.45
CA LYS A 45 -12.76 12.37 -11.31
C LYS A 45 -11.37 12.87 -10.91
N MET A 46 -10.69 12.15 -10.01
CA MET A 46 -9.31 12.48 -9.61
C MET A 46 -8.36 12.43 -10.82
N ILE A 47 -8.49 11.41 -11.67
CA ILE A 47 -7.70 11.24 -12.91
C ILE A 47 -7.99 12.36 -13.92
N GLU A 48 -9.28 12.67 -14.15
CA GLU A 48 -9.72 13.73 -15.07
C GLU A 48 -9.19 15.12 -14.67
N MET A 49 -9.10 15.38 -13.36
CA MET A 49 -8.52 16.61 -12.83
C MET A 49 -6.99 16.63 -12.84
N GLY A 50 -6.34 15.55 -13.31
CA GLY A 50 -4.88 15.42 -13.32
C GLY A 50 -4.26 15.30 -11.93
N VAL A 51 -5.07 15.03 -10.90
CA VAL A 51 -4.63 14.93 -9.51
C VAL A 51 -4.01 13.56 -9.29
N ARG A 52 -2.80 13.53 -8.75
CA ARG A 52 -2.09 12.29 -8.40
C ARG A 52 -1.75 12.32 -6.92
N LYS A 53 -1.92 11.19 -6.25
CA LYS A 53 -1.33 10.99 -4.93
C LYS A 53 0.11 10.49 -5.13
N ASP A 54 1.02 10.94 -4.28
CA ASP A 54 2.30 10.26 -4.14
C ASP A 54 2.07 8.91 -3.45
N PRO A 55 2.67 7.82 -3.94
CA PRO A 55 2.62 6.55 -3.25
C PRO A 55 3.33 6.65 -1.92
N GLY A 56 2.81 5.93 -0.91
CA GLY A 56 3.56 5.69 0.32
C GLY A 56 4.89 5.03 0.00
N ARG A 57 5.92 5.41 0.75
CA ARG A 57 7.28 4.93 0.55
C ARG A 57 7.85 4.51 1.89
N THR A 58 8.47 3.34 1.89
CA THR A 58 9.27 2.86 3.01
C THR A 58 10.73 2.87 2.58
N TRP A 59 11.65 3.11 3.50
CA TRP A 59 13.08 2.96 3.22
C TRP A 59 13.84 2.28 4.35
N ILE A 60 14.98 1.73 3.97
CA ILE A 60 15.96 1.06 4.84
C ILE A 60 17.36 1.54 4.48
N GLN A 61 18.24 1.59 5.47
CA GLN A 61 19.66 1.88 5.25
C GLN A 61 20.48 0.60 5.42
N VAL A 62 21.21 0.21 4.38
CA VAL A 62 22.14 -0.94 4.38
C VAL A 62 23.47 -0.47 3.80
N ASP A 63 24.59 -0.80 4.45
CA ASP A 63 25.94 -0.41 4.03
C ASP A 63 26.11 1.08 3.69
N GLY A 64 25.46 1.94 4.48
CA GLY A 64 25.51 3.39 4.29
C GLY A 64 24.65 3.91 3.12
N LYS A 65 23.94 3.05 2.40
CA LYS A 65 23.05 3.41 1.28
C LYS A 65 21.59 3.34 1.69
N ILE A 66 20.79 4.27 1.17
CA ILE A 66 19.34 4.29 1.37
C ILE A 66 18.69 3.55 0.20
N HIS A 67 17.83 2.59 0.54
CA HIS A 67 17.03 1.82 -0.39
C HIS A 67 15.57 2.08 -0.08
N SER A 68 14.82 2.58 -1.07
CA SER A 68 13.41 2.94 -0.89
C SER A 68 12.52 2.11 -1.78
N PHE A 69 11.36 1.74 -1.24
CA PHE A 69 10.37 0.89 -1.89
C PHE A 69 9.00 1.56 -1.84
N THR A 70 8.23 1.42 -2.91
CA THR A 70 6.79 1.67 -2.92
C THR A 70 6.02 0.35 -2.90
N VAL A 71 4.70 0.38 -2.72
CA VAL A 71 3.87 -0.81 -2.96
C VAL A 71 4.11 -1.34 -4.38
N ASP A 72 4.19 -2.67 -4.53
CA ASP A 72 4.41 -3.36 -5.80
C ASP A 72 5.66 -2.87 -6.57
N ASP A 73 6.73 -2.49 -5.85
CA ASP A 73 7.95 -1.98 -6.49
C ASP A 73 8.61 -3.05 -7.37
N ASN A 74 9.10 -2.59 -8.53
CA ASN A 74 9.76 -3.38 -9.57
C ASN A 74 11.08 -2.73 -10.05
N ARG A 75 11.53 -1.66 -9.40
CA ARG A 75 12.63 -0.79 -9.89
C ARG A 75 13.98 -1.09 -9.24
N HIS A 76 14.00 -1.79 -8.10
CA HIS A 76 15.23 -2.07 -7.39
C HIS A 76 16.14 -3.02 -8.21
N PRO A 77 17.47 -2.81 -8.26
CA PRO A 77 18.37 -3.68 -9.02
C PRO A 77 18.33 -5.16 -8.62
N GLN A 78 18.03 -5.43 -7.34
CA GLN A 78 17.90 -6.78 -6.76
C GLN A 78 16.43 -7.17 -6.51
N ILE A 79 15.50 -6.65 -7.31
CA ILE A 79 14.08 -6.84 -7.01
C ILE A 79 13.65 -8.31 -7.06
N GLN A 80 14.26 -9.11 -7.93
CA GLN A 80 13.91 -10.52 -8.07
C GLN A 80 14.23 -11.30 -6.79
N GLU A 81 15.41 -11.06 -6.20
CA GLU A 81 15.85 -11.65 -4.94
C GLU A 81 15.01 -11.16 -3.76
N ILE A 82 14.60 -9.88 -3.76
CA ILE A 82 13.70 -9.33 -2.75
C ILE A 82 12.34 -10.01 -2.82
N HIS A 83 11.77 -10.17 -4.01
CA HIS A 83 10.48 -10.85 -4.19
C HIS A 83 10.56 -12.33 -3.82
N GLU A 84 11.68 -13.01 -4.11
CA GLU A 84 11.90 -14.38 -3.70
C GLU A 84 11.98 -14.50 -2.17
N GLN A 85 12.75 -13.65 -1.52
CA GLN A 85 12.83 -13.64 -0.06
C GLN A 85 11.48 -13.33 0.58
N LEU A 86 10.71 -12.42 -0.01
CA LEU A 86 9.36 -12.10 0.42
C LEU A 86 8.43 -13.32 0.35
N ARG A 87 8.47 -14.08 -0.77
CA ARG A 87 7.71 -15.33 -0.89
C ARG A 87 8.12 -16.36 0.16
N ASN A 88 9.42 -16.49 0.41
CA ASN A 88 9.94 -17.39 1.43
C ASN A 88 9.43 -16.98 2.83
N MET A 89 9.50 -15.70 3.17
CA MET A 89 8.98 -15.19 4.44
C MET A 89 7.48 -15.45 4.60
N SER A 90 6.69 -15.20 3.55
CA SER A 90 5.25 -15.46 3.58
C SER A 90 4.94 -16.93 3.83
N ALA A 91 5.62 -17.86 3.14
CA ALA A 91 5.45 -19.29 3.35
C ALA A 91 5.76 -19.71 4.80
N HIS A 92 6.86 -19.21 5.38
CA HIS A 92 7.21 -19.52 6.78
C HIS A 92 6.19 -18.94 7.77
N LEU A 93 5.65 -17.76 7.50
CA LEU A 93 4.60 -17.16 8.33
C LEU A 93 3.30 -17.98 8.25
N GLU A 94 2.90 -18.42 7.06
CA GLU A 94 1.74 -19.29 6.86
C GLU A 94 1.89 -20.63 7.59
N GLU A 95 3.06 -21.28 7.51
CA GLU A 95 3.38 -22.50 8.25
C GLU A 95 3.32 -22.29 9.78
N ALA A 96 3.67 -21.10 10.25
CA ALA A 96 3.55 -20.69 11.64
C ALA A 96 2.12 -20.30 12.05
N GLY A 97 1.15 -20.36 11.13
CA GLY A 97 -0.27 -20.08 11.37
C GLY A 97 -0.66 -18.61 11.25
N TYR A 98 0.18 -17.75 10.66
CA TYR A 98 -0.18 -16.37 10.36
C TYR A 98 -1.23 -16.32 9.25
N ALA A 99 -2.33 -15.60 9.51
CA ALA A 99 -3.36 -15.27 8.53
C ALA A 99 -3.33 -13.75 8.26
N PRO A 100 -3.15 -13.30 6.99
CA PRO A 100 -3.20 -11.88 6.65
C PRO A 100 -4.57 -11.26 6.96
N ASP A 101 -4.60 -10.09 7.60
CA ASP A 101 -5.82 -9.30 7.77
C ASP A 101 -6.14 -8.51 6.49
N THR A 102 -7.14 -8.97 5.75
CA THR A 102 -7.62 -8.37 4.51
C THR A 102 -8.73 -7.34 4.72
N GLY A 103 -9.20 -7.15 5.95
CA GLY A 103 -10.33 -6.27 6.29
C GLY A 103 -10.10 -4.79 5.95
N HIS A 104 -8.83 -4.41 5.78
CA HIS A 104 -8.42 -3.04 5.44
C HIS A 104 -8.08 -2.83 3.96
N VAL A 105 -8.18 -3.86 3.12
CA VAL A 105 -8.00 -3.72 1.66
C VAL A 105 -9.31 -3.22 1.05
N LEU A 106 -9.39 -1.89 0.86
CA LEU A 106 -10.59 -1.18 0.37
C LEU A 106 -10.72 -1.20 -1.17
N HIS A 107 -10.06 -2.15 -1.83
CA HIS A 107 -10.19 -2.40 -3.25
C HIS A 107 -11.17 -3.55 -3.49
N ASP A 108 -11.88 -3.47 -4.62
CA ASP A 108 -12.79 -4.52 -5.08
C ASP A 108 -11.95 -5.66 -5.68
N PHE A 109 -11.35 -6.43 -4.80
CA PHE A 109 -10.48 -7.57 -5.08
C PHE A 109 -11.08 -8.82 -4.44
N ASP A 110 -10.84 -9.98 -5.05
CA ASP A 110 -11.11 -11.25 -4.40
C ASP A 110 -10.16 -11.46 -3.20
N GLU A 111 -10.47 -12.45 -2.35
CA GLU A 111 -9.70 -12.68 -1.13
C GLU A 111 -8.22 -13.05 -1.41
N GLY A 112 -7.96 -13.79 -2.50
CA GLY A 112 -6.60 -14.14 -2.91
C GLY A 112 -5.83 -12.93 -3.44
N GLU A 113 -6.50 -12.05 -4.18
CA GLU A 113 -5.95 -10.78 -4.67
C GLU A 113 -5.63 -9.83 -3.52
N LYS A 114 -6.49 -9.77 -2.48
CA LYS A 114 -6.20 -8.98 -1.26
C LYS A 114 -4.97 -9.50 -0.53
N VAL A 115 -4.85 -10.81 -0.34
CA VAL A 115 -3.68 -11.45 0.27
C VAL A 115 -2.42 -11.15 -0.55
N SER A 116 -2.50 -11.29 -1.87
CA SER A 116 -1.39 -10.97 -2.78
C SER A 116 -0.97 -9.51 -2.67
N HIS A 117 -1.92 -8.57 -2.72
CA HIS A 117 -1.65 -7.14 -2.59
C HIS A 117 -1.00 -6.78 -1.24
N LEU A 118 -1.48 -7.39 -0.14
CA LEU A 118 -0.84 -7.26 1.17
C LEU A 118 0.58 -7.86 1.19
N GLY A 119 0.86 -8.84 0.33
CA GLY A 119 2.15 -9.48 0.21
C GLY A 119 3.26 -8.49 -0.14
N TYR A 120 2.99 -7.56 -1.07
CA TYR A 120 4.00 -6.68 -1.68
C TYR A 120 3.97 -5.23 -1.16
N HIS A 121 3.59 -5.04 0.11
CA HIS A 121 3.76 -3.76 0.79
C HIS A 121 5.23 -3.32 0.84
N SER A 122 5.45 -2.01 0.73
CA SER A 122 6.78 -1.38 0.74
C SER A 122 7.60 -1.75 1.98
N GLU A 123 6.96 -1.93 3.13
CA GLU A 123 7.58 -2.35 4.38
C GLU A 123 8.11 -3.77 4.31
N LYS A 124 7.33 -4.68 3.72
CA LYS A 124 7.75 -6.08 3.56
C LYS A 124 8.89 -6.19 2.54
N LEU A 125 8.86 -5.40 1.48
CA LEU A 125 9.97 -5.30 0.53
C LEU A 125 11.25 -4.79 1.20
N ALA A 126 11.16 -3.76 2.05
CA ALA A 126 12.29 -3.23 2.79
C ALA A 126 12.87 -4.25 3.78
N ILE A 127 12.02 -5.01 4.49
CA ILE A 127 12.45 -6.08 5.39
C ILE A 127 13.12 -7.21 4.59
N ALA A 128 12.50 -7.67 3.51
CA ALA A 128 13.06 -8.72 2.65
C ALA A 128 14.45 -8.30 2.11
N TYR A 129 14.59 -7.05 1.66
CA TYR A 129 15.88 -6.51 1.26
C TYR A 129 16.91 -6.50 2.40
N GLY A 130 16.50 -6.08 3.61
CA GLY A 130 17.35 -6.11 4.79
C GLY A 130 17.83 -7.52 5.14
N LEU A 131 16.98 -8.53 5.01
CA LEU A 131 17.33 -9.92 5.30
C LEU A 131 18.33 -10.52 4.30
N ILE A 132 18.22 -10.20 3.01
CA ILE A 132 19.18 -10.70 2.01
C ILE A 132 20.50 -9.93 2.01
N SER A 133 20.49 -8.70 2.53
CA SER A 133 21.63 -7.77 2.42
C SER A 133 22.39 -7.57 3.73
N THR A 134 22.00 -8.21 4.82
CA THR A 134 22.67 -8.08 6.13
C THR A 134 22.92 -9.44 6.79
N PRO A 135 23.97 -9.58 7.62
CA PRO A 135 24.20 -10.80 8.37
C PRO A 135 23.05 -11.15 9.32
N ALA A 136 22.87 -12.44 9.60
CA ALA A 136 21.88 -12.91 10.57
C ALA A 136 22.09 -12.25 11.95
N GLY A 137 20.99 -11.82 12.57
CA GLY A 137 21.02 -11.10 13.86
C GLY A 137 21.31 -9.60 13.75
N SER A 138 21.47 -9.06 12.54
CA SER A 138 21.62 -7.62 12.33
C SER A 138 20.34 -6.86 12.70
N LEU A 139 20.51 -5.68 13.30
CA LEU A 139 19.40 -4.77 13.55
C LEU A 139 18.98 -4.13 12.22
N LEU A 140 17.73 -4.36 11.82
CA LEU A 140 17.10 -3.66 10.70
C LEU A 140 16.30 -2.45 11.22
N ARG A 141 16.46 -1.29 10.57
CA ARG A 141 15.64 -0.11 10.83
C ARG A 141 14.86 0.24 9.57
N ILE A 142 13.54 0.24 9.70
CA ILE A 142 12.58 0.52 8.63
C ILE A 142 11.92 1.87 8.95
N PHE A 143 11.83 2.74 7.97
CA PHE A 143 11.30 4.11 8.09
C PHE A 143 10.20 4.36 7.08
#